data_AF-A0A932ZTH3-F1
#
_entry.id   AF-A0A932ZTH3-F1
#
_cell.length_a   1.000
_cell.length_b   1.000
_cell.length_c   1.000
_cell.angle_alpha   90.00
_cell.angle_beta   90.00
_cell.angle_gamma   90.00
#
_symmetry.space_group_name_H-M   'P 1'
#
loop_
_entity.id
_entity.type
_entity.pdbx_description
1 polymer ?
#
loop_
_entity_poly.entity_id
_entity_poly.type
_entity_poly.pdbx_seq_one_letter_code
_entity_poly.pdbx_strand_id
1 'polypeptide(L)'
;MRKWTLSLFAVSVALLFAASSPRAAETIKIGVAGPLTGDQAAFGEMLKNGSLLAAEEWNAKGGVVLRGKKVKVELLWGDDRHDPREGVSIAHKFVNSGVVGVVGHFNSSVSIPASTVYSEAGVVQITPASTNPKLTEQGFKTVFRACGRDDQQGEVAAEFIKNKLKAKNVAILHDKTTYGQGLADETRRFLGRLGVKPVFYSGIVQGDKDFTPVLTAAKQKNPDAVFFGGIHPEAILLVKQMRERLGM
;
A
#
# COMPACT_ATOMS: atom_id res chain seq x y z
N MET A 1 -2.76 68.67 41.16
CA MET A 1 -1.67 67.86 40.56
C MET A 1 -2.26 66.53 40.12
N ARG A 2 -2.85 66.54 38.92
CA ARG A 2 -3.53 65.45 38.20
C ARG A 2 -2.62 65.11 37.02
N LYS A 3 -2.14 63.87 36.90
CA LYS A 3 -1.64 63.25 35.63
C LYS A 3 -0.97 61.87 35.83
N TRP A 4 -0.69 61.43 37.06
CA TRP A 4 0.11 60.20 37.29
C TRP A 4 -0.71 58.93 37.58
N THR A 5 -2.00 59.04 37.90
CA THR A 5 -2.84 57.86 38.21
C THR A 5 -3.46 57.21 36.97
N LEU A 6 -3.49 57.87 35.82
CA LEU A 6 -4.01 57.30 34.56
C LEU A 6 -2.99 56.44 33.79
N SER A 7 -1.68 56.60 34.05
CA SER A 7 -0.64 55.84 33.34
C SER A 7 -0.43 54.43 33.88
N LEU A 8 -0.74 54.14 35.15
CA LEU A 8 -0.62 52.78 35.71
C LEU A 8 -1.79 51.86 35.30
N PHE A 9 -2.98 52.41 35.03
CA PHE A 9 -4.12 51.61 34.59
C PHE A 9 -4.00 51.17 33.12
N ALA A 10 -3.41 52.02 32.26
CA ALA A 10 -3.22 51.71 30.84
C ALA A 10 -2.16 50.62 30.59
N VAL A 11 -1.11 50.53 31.43
CA VAL A 11 -0.10 49.47 31.34
C VAL A 11 -0.64 48.12 31.83
N SER A 12 -1.56 48.14 32.79
CA SER A 12 -2.18 46.93 33.36
C SER A 12 -3.16 46.24 32.39
N VAL A 13 -3.85 47.01 31.55
CA VAL A 13 -4.76 46.47 30.52
C VAL A 13 -4.01 45.96 29.29
N ALA A 14 -2.85 46.54 28.95
CA ALA A 14 -2.01 46.07 27.84
C ALA A 14 -1.34 44.70 28.13
N LEU A 15 -1.06 44.38 29.40
CA LEU A 15 -0.51 43.09 29.82
C LEU A 15 -1.54 41.95 29.84
N LEU A 16 -2.84 42.27 29.91
CA LEU A 16 -3.92 41.27 29.86
C LEU A 16 -4.24 40.77 28.45
N PHE A 17 -3.83 41.50 27.40
CA PHE A 17 -4.00 41.08 26.00
C PHE A 17 -2.79 40.34 25.41
N ALA A 18 -1.69 40.22 26.15
CA ALA A 18 -0.47 39.55 25.68
C ALA A 18 -0.41 38.03 25.94
N ALA A 19 -1.43 37.44 26.58
CA ALA A 19 -1.37 36.07 27.10
C ALA A 19 -2.22 35.02 26.33
N SER A 20 -2.72 35.34 25.15
CA SER A 20 -3.41 34.35 24.31
C SER A 20 -2.92 34.40 22.86
N SER A 21 -1.63 34.14 22.65
CA SER A 21 -1.23 33.55 21.37
C SER A 21 -2.01 32.23 21.24
N PRO A 22 -2.80 32.01 20.18
CA PRO A 22 -3.38 30.69 19.95
C PRO A 22 -2.21 29.72 19.88
N ARG A 23 -2.09 28.85 20.89
CA ARG A 23 -1.09 27.79 20.89
C ARG A 23 -1.32 27.03 19.60
N ALA A 24 -0.34 27.06 18.69
CA ALA A 24 -0.42 26.34 17.43
C ALA A 24 -0.92 24.92 17.75
N ALA A 25 -2.03 24.52 17.12
CA ALA A 25 -2.61 23.22 17.38
C ALA A 25 -1.51 22.18 17.17
N GLU A 26 -1.15 21.43 18.22
CA GLU A 26 -0.17 20.35 18.12
C GLU A 26 -0.68 19.41 17.00
N THR A 27 0.15 19.17 15.96
CA THR A 27 -0.16 18.24 14.89
C THR A 27 0.56 16.92 15.13
N ILE A 28 -0.11 15.82 14.80
CA ILE A 28 0.53 14.53 14.64
C ILE A 28 0.72 14.26 13.16
N LYS A 29 1.92 13.83 12.80
CA LYS A 29 2.27 13.54 11.40
C LYS A 29 2.09 12.06 11.13
N ILE A 30 1.31 11.74 10.11
CA ILE A 30 1.15 10.37 9.59
C ILE A 30 1.73 10.33 8.18
N GLY A 31 2.68 9.43 7.95
CA GLY A 31 3.20 9.19 6.61
C GLY A 31 2.19 8.40 5.79
N VAL A 32 2.01 8.75 4.52
CA VAL A 32 1.24 7.97 3.56
C VAL A 32 2.12 7.72 2.35
N ALA A 33 2.47 6.46 2.11
CA ALA A 33 3.36 6.08 1.02
C ALA A 33 2.74 5.06 0.06
N GLY A 34 2.94 5.30 -1.23
CA GLY A 34 2.51 4.43 -2.32
C GLY A 34 2.93 5.02 -3.69
N PRO A 35 2.54 4.37 -4.79
CA PRO A 35 2.84 4.85 -6.14
C PRO A 35 1.91 6.01 -6.50
N LEU A 36 2.24 7.23 -6.08
CA LEU A 36 1.41 8.42 -6.30
C LEU A 36 1.57 8.98 -7.72
N THR A 37 2.65 8.61 -8.40
CA THR A 37 2.88 8.88 -9.82
C THR A 37 3.27 7.60 -10.58
N GLY A 38 3.37 7.70 -11.91
CA GLY A 38 3.73 6.58 -12.77
C GLY A 38 2.53 5.76 -13.26
N ASP A 39 2.79 4.53 -13.69
CA ASP A 39 1.81 3.63 -14.29
C ASP A 39 0.80 3.04 -13.28
N GLN A 40 1.16 3.01 -11.99
CA GLN A 40 0.30 2.60 -10.88
C GLN A 40 -0.35 3.77 -10.14
N ALA A 41 -0.28 5.00 -10.67
CA ALA A 41 -0.83 6.20 -10.03
C ALA A 41 -2.31 6.09 -9.64
N ALA A 42 -3.10 5.30 -10.37
CA ALA A 42 -4.50 5.04 -10.03
C ALA A 42 -4.67 4.40 -8.64
N PHE A 43 -3.76 3.50 -8.24
CA PHE A 43 -3.76 2.93 -6.88
C PHE A 43 -3.30 3.96 -5.84
N GLY A 44 -2.31 4.79 -6.19
CA GLY A 44 -1.87 5.90 -5.33
C GLY A 44 -2.97 6.93 -5.08
N GLU A 45 -3.80 7.21 -6.09
CA GLU A 45 -4.95 8.10 -5.95
C GLU A 45 -6.01 7.53 -5.00
N MET A 46 -6.32 6.24 -5.10
CA MET A 46 -7.22 5.56 -4.16
C MET A 46 -6.69 5.63 -2.72
N LEU A 47 -5.40 5.35 -2.53
CA LEU A 47 -4.72 5.47 -1.24
C LEU A 47 -4.80 6.89 -0.69
N LYS A 48 -4.53 7.89 -1.54
CA LYS A 48 -4.57 9.31 -1.20
C LYS A 48 -5.97 9.73 -0.76
N ASN A 49 -6.99 9.40 -1.55
CA ASN A 49 -8.37 9.80 -1.29
C ASN A 49 -8.89 9.17 0.02
N GLY A 50 -8.63 7.87 0.25
CA GLY A 50 -9.02 7.22 1.49
C GLY A 50 -8.32 7.78 2.73
N SER A 51 -7.02 8.07 2.61
CA SER A 51 -6.24 8.64 3.72
C SER A 51 -6.67 10.08 4.03
N LEU A 52 -6.93 10.88 2.99
CA LEU A 52 -7.39 12.26 3.12
C LEU A 52 -8.75 12.32 3.78
N LEU A 53 -9.72 11.53 3.30
CA LEU A 53 -11.06 11.45 3.89
C LEU A 53 -10.99 11.10 5.38
N ALA A 54 -10.20 10.08 5.76
CA ALA A 54 -10.04 9.69 7.15
C ALA A 54 -9.45 10.83 8.00
N ALA A 55 -8.41 11.52 7.52
CA ALA A 55 -7.81 12.64 8.23
C ALA A 55 -8.79 13.82 8.38
N GLU A 56 -9.56 14.13 7.34
CA GLU A 56 -10.60 15.16 7.35
C GLU A 56 -11.70 14.85 8.37
N GLU A 57 -12.21 13.62 8.40
CA GLU A 57 -13.23 13.20 9.36
C GLU A 57 -12.75 13.31 10.82
N TRP A 58 -11.51 12.88 11.09
CA TRP A 58 -10.91 13.01 12.42
C TRP A 58 -10.71 14.47 12.80
N ASN A 59 -10.18 15.28 11.89
CA ASN A 59 -9.95 16.70 12.12
C ASN A 59 -11.26 17.48 12.32
N ALA A 60 -12.33 17.14 11.61
CA ALA A 60 -13.67 17.71 11.79
C ALA A 60 -14.26 17.41 13.19
N LYS A 61 -13.91 16.27 13.79
CA LYS A 61 -14.27 15.91 15.19
C LYS A 61 -13.38 16.60 16.24
N GLY A 62 -12.50 17.51 15.79
CA GLY A 62 -11.54 18.24 16.62
C GLY A 62 -10.18 17.57 16.75
N GLY A 63 -9.88 16.56 15.92
CA GLY A 63 -8.60 15.83 15.94
C GLY A 63 -8.65 14.57 16.80
N VAL A 64 -7.48 13.98 17.04
CA VAL A 64 -7.31 12.80 17.90
C VAL A 64 -6.93 13.21 19.32
N VAL A 65 -7.30 12.40 20.31
CA VAL A 65 -6.91 12.64 21.70
C VAL A 65 -5.59 11.95 21.99
N LEU A 66 -4.53 12.73 22.20
CA LEU A 66 -3.21 12.25 22.60
C LEU A 66 -2.87 12.81 23.98
N ARG A 67 -2.68 11.94 24.97
CA ARG A 67 -2.35 12.32 26.36
C ARG A 67 -3.31 13.38 26.93
N GLY A 68 -4.60 13.24 26.64
CA GLY A 68 -5.65 14.16 27.11
C GLY A 68 -5.78 15.47 26.32
N LYS A 69 -4.98 15.68 25.27
CA LYS A 69 -5.07 16.86 24.39
C LYS A 69 -5.59 16.48 23.02
N LYS A 70 -6.37 17.37 22.41
CA LYS A 70 -6.78 17.25 21.01
C LYS A 70 -5.65 17.72 20.09
N VAL A 71 -5.23 16.88 19.16
CA VAL A 71 -4.18 17.15 18.18
C VAL A 71 -4.69 16.86 16.77
N LYS A 72 -4.34 17.71 15.80
CA LYS A 72 -4.80 17.54 14.42
C LYS A 72 -3.92 16.50 13.71
N VAL A 73 -4.52 15.78 12.77
CA VAL A 73 -3.80 14.86 11.87
C VAL A 73 -3.28 15.65 10.67
N GLU A 74 -1.98 15.56 10.45
CA GLU A 74 -1.27 16.07 9.27
C GLU A 74 -0.74 14.87 8.47
N LEU A 75 -1.08 14.80 7.18
CA LEU A 75 -0.59 13.75 6.30
C LEU A 75 0.68 14.19 5.57
N LEU A 76 1.72 13.37 5.65
CA LEU A 76 2.94 13.53 4.86
C LEU A 76 2.95 12.52 3.73
N TRP A 77 3.04 12.98 2.49
CA TRP A 77 2.98 12.15 1.30
C TRP A 77 4.36 11.66 0.86
N GLY A 78 4.44 10.39 0.47
CA GLY A 78 5.62 9.75 -0.09
C GLY A 78 5.29 9.01 -1.37
N ASP A 79 5.79 9.52 -2.49
CA ASP A 79 5.66 8.85 -3.78
C ASP A 79 6.82 7.85 -3.94
N ASP A 80 6.52 6.56 -3.76
CA ASP A 80 7.51 5.50 -3.93
C ASP A 80 7.61 4.96 -5.36
N ARG A 81 6.67 5.35 -6.24
CA ARG A 81 6.64 4.94 -7.66
C ARG A 81 6.72 3.43 -7.88
N HIS A 82 6.25 2.62 -6.92
CA HIS A 82 6.42 1.16 -6.91
C HIS A 82 7.89 0.67 -6.85
N ASP A 83 8.85 1.55 -6.60
CA ASP A 83 10.27 1.22 -6.57
C ASP A 83 10.76 0.96 -5.13
N PRO A 84 11.41 -0.20 -4.86
CA PRO A 84 11.90 -0.51 -3.51
C PRO A 84 12.94 0.47 -2.97
N ARG A 85 13.78 1.08 -3.82
CA ARG A 85 14.81 2.04 -3.37
C ARG A 85 14.16 3.36 -2.98
N GLU A 86 13.22 3.85 -3.80
CA GLU A 86 12.41 5.02 -3.46
C GLU A 86 11.62 4.79 -2.18
N GLY A 87 11.04 3.60 -1.99
CA GLY A 87 10.36 3.23 -0.75
C GLY A 87 11.22 3.37 0.51
N VAL A 88 12.47 2.86 0.46
CA VAL A 88 13.44 3.01 1.56
C VAL A 88 13.81 4.48 1.80
N SER A 89 14.00 5.26 0.72
CA SER A 89 14.27 6.70 0.81
C SER A 89 13.12 7.46 1.50
N ILE A 90 11.87 7.17 1.09
CA ILE A 90 10.66 7.70 1.72
C ILE A 90 10.57 7.30 3.19
N ALA A 91 10.93 6.05 3.53
CA ALA A 91 10.91 5.59 4.91
C ALA A 91 11.85 6.40 5.80
N HIS A 92 13.09 6.64 5.37
CA HIS A 92 14.03 7.51 6.08
C HIS A 92 13.51 8.95 6.18
N LYS A 93 12.95 9.50 5.09
CA LYS A 93 12.35 10.84 5.10
C LYS A 93 11.23 10.95 6.14
N PHE A 94 10.35 9.97 6.23
CA PHE A 94 9.25 9.94 7.19
C PHE A 94 9.75 9.85 8.63
N VAL A 95 10.70 8.95 8.92
CA VAL A 95 11.35 8.85 10.23
C VAL A 95 11.97 10.19 10.63
N ASN A 96 12.75 10.81 9.74
CA ASN A 96 13.39 12.11 10.00
C ASN A 96 12.38 13.26 10.16
N SER A 97 11.20 13.14 9.56
CA SER A 97 10.12 14.12 9.67
C SER A 97 9.29 13.98 10.95
N GLY A 98 9.56 12.93 11.75
CA GLY A 98 8.89 12.66 13.01
C GLY A 98 7.45 12.15 12.83
N VAL A 99 7.18 11.34 11.79
CA VAL A 99 5.87 10.68 11.69
C VAL A 99 5.69 9.71 12.84
N VAL A 100 4.48 9.64 13.39
CA VAL A 100 4.15 8.69 14.49
C VAL A 100 3.70 7.33 13.96
N GLY A 101 3.42 7.24 12.67
CA GLY A 101 3.04 6.01 11.98
C GLY A 101 2.95 6.24 10.47
N VAL A 102 2.89 5.14 9.72
CA VAL A 102 2.85 5.13 8.27
C VAL A 102 1.69 4.26 7.78
N VAL A 103 0.88 4.82 6.88
CA VAL A 103 -0.07 4.09 6.06
C VAL A 103 0.60 3.81 4.71
N GLY A 104 0.88 2.54 4.43
CA GLY A 104 1.66 2.15 3.26
C GLY A 104 2.75 1.13 3.60
N HIS A 105 3.66 0.81 2.71
CA HIS A 105 3.59 1.11 1.29
C HIS A 105 2.50 0.26 0.62
N PHE A 106 2.16 0.57 -0.63
CA PHE A 106 1.12 -0.18 -1.35
C PHE A 106 1.63 -1.58 -1.75
N ASN A 107 2.77 -1.65 -2.43
CA ASN A 107 3.27 -2.90 -3.00
C ASN A 107 4.17 -3.69 -2.05
N SER A 108 4.04 -5.01 -2.04
CA SER A 108 4.84 -5.91 -1.21
C SER A 108 6.36 -5.76 -1.43
N SER A 109 6.80 -5.55 -2.68
CA SER A 109 8.20 -5.33 -3.03
C SER A 109 8.80 -4.07 -2.38
N VAL A 110 7.96 -3.08 -2.08
CA VAL A 110 8.36 -1.81 -1.47
C VAL A 110 8.19 -1.85 0.05
N SER A 111 7.06 -2.39 0.53
CA SER A 111 6.77 -2.49 1.97
C SER A 111 7.79 -3.32 2.73
N ILE A 112 8.24 -4.45 2.16
CA ILE A 112 9.18 -5.35 2.85
C ILE A 112 10.48 -4.63 3.23
N PRO A 113 11.25 -4.02 2.30
CA PRO A 113 12.47 -3.32 2.67
C PRO A 113 12.21 -2.02 3.47
N ALA A 114 11.15 -1.27 3.18
CA ALA A 114 10.81 -0.07 3.95
C ALA A 114 10.47 -0.39 5.42
N SER A 115 9.86 -1.55 5.68
CA SER A 115 9.47 -1.98 7.02
C SER A 115 10.64 -2.13 8.00
N THR A 116 11.83 -2.49 7.49
CA THR A 116 13.04 -2.57 8.31
C THR A 116 13.40 -1.20 8.87
N VAL A 117 13.38 -0.15 8.03
CA VAL A 117 13.69 1.23 8.45
C VAL A 117 12.69 1.71 9.52
N TYR A 118 11.40 1.45 9.32
CA TYR A 118 10.39 1.82 10.30
C TYR A 118 10.54 1.04 11.60
N SER A 119 10.83 -0.26 11.54
CA SER A 119 11.04 -1.10 12.72
C SER A 119 12.25 -0.66 13.54
N GLU A 120 13.37 -0.34 12.90
CA GLU A 120 14.57 0.17 13.57
C GLU A 120 14.31 1.51 14.26
N ALA A 121 13.47 2.36 13.67
CA ALA A 121 13.06 3.65 14.23
C ALA A 121 11.90 3.56 15.24
N GLY A 122 11.31 2.38 15.45
CA GLY A 122 10.12 2.21 16.29
C GLY A 122 8.85 2.84 15.74
N VAL A 123 8.80 3.13 14.43
CA VAL A 123 7.63 3.70 13.73
C VAL A 123 6.74 2.57 13.26
N VAL A 124 5.43 2.67 13.56
CA VAL A 124 4.44 1.68 13.12
C VAL A 124 4.13 1.87 11.64
N GLN A 125 4.20 0.78 10.87
CA GLN A 125 3.73 0.70 9.49
C GLN A 125 2.46 -0.15 9.44
N ILE A 126 1.41 0.38 8.83
CA ILE A 126 0.18 -0.35 8.50
C ILE A 126 -0.03 -0.27 6.99
N THR A 127 0.22 -1.37 6.28
CA THR A 127 -0.04 -1.43 4.84
C THR A 127 -1.52 -1.67 4.56
N PRO A 128 -2.13 -0.97 3.60
CA PRO A 128 -3.48 -1.29 3.15
C PRO A 128 -3.52 -2.41 2.11
N ALA A 129 -2.40 -2.78 1.47
CA ALA A 129 -2.43 -3.59 0.25
C ALA A 129 -1.26 -4.57 0.05
N SER A 130 -0.22 -4.56 0.89
CA SER A 130 0.89 -5.52 0.74
C SER A 130 0.53 -6.88 1.34
N THR A 131 0.21 -7.82 0.46
CA THR A 131 -0.35 -9.13 0.80
C THR A 131 0.69 -10.23 0.98
N ASN A 132 1.95 -10.01 0.61
CA ASN A 132 2.97 -11.05 0.70
C ASN A 132 3.18 -11.49 2.17
N PRO A 133 3.12 -12.80 2.48
CA PRO A 133 3.34 -13.35 3.83
C PRO A 133 4.60 -12.82 4.51
N LYS A 134 5.70 -12.72 3.75
CA LYS A 134 7.02 -12.32 4.24
C LYS A 134 6.97 -11.01 5.03
N LEU A 135 6.15 -10.04 4.61
CA LEU A 135 6.07 -8.73 5.27
C LEU A 135 5.87 -8.85 6.80
N THR A 136 4.94 -9.70 7.25
CA THR A 136 4.66 -9.88 8.69
C THR A 136 5.41 -11.07 9.29
N GLU A 137 5.95 -11.96 8.48
CA GLU A 137 6.79 -13.08 8.95
C GLU A 137 8.21 -12.66 9.31
N GLN A 138 8.62 -11.43 8.94
CA GLN A 138 9.87 -10.82 9.42
C GLN A 138 9.91 -10.61 10.95
N GLY A 139 8.77 -10.70 11.64
CA GLY A 139 8.70 -10.66 13.11
C GLY A 139 8.81 -9.26 13.73
N PHE A 140 8.75 -8.21 12.91
CA PHE A 140 8.75 -6.83 13.39
C PHE A 140 7.47 -6.50 14.15
N LYS A 141 7.61 -5.96 15.37
CA LYS A 141 6.48 -5.56 16.23
C LYS A 141 5.73 -4.33 15.73
N THR A 142 6.30 -3.62 14.76
CA THR A 142 5.80 -2.37 14.21
C THR A 142 5.07 -2.55 12.88
N VAL A 143 4.96 -3.77 12.35
CA VAL A 143 4.43 -4.02 11.00
C VAL A 143 3.08 -4.72 11.07
N PHE A 144 2.07 -4.07 10.50
CA PHE A 144 0.70 -4.57 10.42
C PHE A 144 0.16 -4.42 8.99
N ARG A 145 -0.95 -5.09 8.70
CA ARG A 145 -1.66 -5.00 7.42
C ARG A 145 -3.17 -4.92 7.66
N ALA A 146 -3.86 -4.17 6.81
CA ALA A 146 -5.33 -4.12 6.75
C ALA A 146 -5.92 -5.00 5.64
N CYS A 147 -5.08 -5.76 4.93
CA CYS A 147 -5.46 -6.69 3.87
C CYS A 147 -5.11 -8.15 4.23
N GLY A 148 -5.66 -9.09 3.46
CA GLY A 148 -5.35 -10.52 3.57
C GLY A 148 -3.92 -10.88 3.14
N ARG A 149 -3.55 -12.15 3.28
CA ARG A 149 -2.24 -12.68 2.85
C ARG A 149 -2.36 -13.47 1.55
N ASP A 150 -1.26 -13.56 0.79
CA ASP A 150 -1.23 -14.31 -0.47
C ASP A 150 -1.42 -15.82 -0.29
N ASP A 151 -1.03 -16.40 0.85
CA ASP A 151 -1.26 -17.82 1.15
C ASP A 151 -2.76 -18.12 1.34
N GLN A 152 -3.51 -17.22 1.99
CA GLN A 152 -4.96 -17.34 2.07
C GLN A 152 -5.63 -17.07 0.70
N GLN A 153 -5.19 -16.05 -0.03
CA GLN A 153 -5.75 -15.75 -1.35
C GLN A 153 -5.48 -16.86 -2.36
N GLY A 154 -4.28 -17.44 -2.35
CA GLY A 154 -3.89 -18.55 -3.21
C GLY A 154 -4.69 -19.82 -2.94
N GLU A 155 -5.02 -20.09 -1.68
CA GLU A 155 -5.94 -21.18 -1.31
C GLU A 155 -7.33 -20.96 -1.91
N VAL A 156 -7.92 -19.79 -1.69
CA VAL A 156 -9.25 -19.44 -2.23
C VAL A 156 -9.25 -19.50 -3.76
N ALA A 157 -8.21 -19.00 -4.42
CA ALA A 157 -8.08 -19.06 -5.86
C ALA A 157 -8.00 -20.51 -6.37
N ALA A 158 -7.17 -21.35 -5.74
CA ALA A 158 -7.04 -22.76 -6.10
C ALA A 158 -8.35 -23.54 -5.92
N GLU A 159 -9.06 -23.30 -4.82
CA GLU A 159 -10.38 -23.89 -4.56
C GLU A 159 -11.41 -23.44 -5.59
N PHE A 160 -11.42 -22.16 -5.95
CA PHE A 160 -12.32 -21.64 -6.97
C PHE A 160 -12.04 -22.28 -8.33
N ILE A 161 -10.78 -22.33 -8.75
CA ILE A 161 -10.35 -22.94 -10.02
C ILE A 161 -10.77 -24.41 -10.09
N LYS A 162 -10.51 -25.21 -9.05
CA LYS A 162 -10.86 -26.63 -9.06
C LYS A 162 -12.35 -26.89 -8.88
N ASN A 163 -12.98 -26.26 -7.88
CA ASN A 163 -14.31 -26.69 -7.42
C ASN A 163 -15.44 -25.93 -8.11
N LYS A 164 -15.20 -24.67 -8.52
CA LYS A 164 -16.20 -23.83 -9.19
C LYS A 164 -16.00 -23.82 -10.70
N LEU A 165 -14.80 -23.49 -11.19
CA LEU A 165 -14.52 -23.53 -12.62
C LEU A 165 -14.38 -24.95 -13.15
N LYS A 166 -14.03 -25.92 -12.29
CA LYS A 166 -13.74 -27.32 -12.68
C LYS A 166 -12.65 -27.43 -13.74
N ALA A 167 -11.74 -26.45 -13.75
CA ALA A 167 -10.62 -26.39 -14.67
C ALA A 167 -9.62 -27.51 -14.35
N LYS A 168 -9.16 -28.20 -15.39
CA LYS A 168 -8.20 -29.31 -15.29
C LYS A 168 -6.83 -28.91 -15.81
N ASN A 169 -6.79 -28.01 -16.80
CA ASN A 169 -5.59 -27.56 -17.48
C ASN A 169 -5.37 -26.07 -17.18
N VAL A 170 -4.73 -25.78 -16.05
CA VAL A 170 -4.52 -24.40 -15.61
C VAL A 170 -3.18 -23.89 -16.15
N ALA A 171 -3.19 -22.75 -16.84
CA ALA A 171 -1.98 -21.97 -17.07
C ALA A 171 -1.86 -20.88 -16.00
N ILE A 172 -0.67 -20.72 -15.42
CA ILE A 172 -0.38 -19.68 -14.44
C ILE A 172 0.63 -18.70 -15.04
N LEU A 173 0.27 -17.42 -15.02
CA LEU A 173 1.14 -16.31 -15.39
C LEU A 173 1.39 -15.43 -14.16
N HIS A 174 2.53 -14.75 -14.12
CA HIS A 174 2.82 -13.78 -13.07
C HIS A 174 3.67 -12.61 -13.57
N ASP A 175 3.63 -11.46 -12.90
CA ASP A 175 4.37 -10.25 -13.30
C ASP A 175 5.83 -10.17 -12.78
N LYS A 176 6.32 -11.27 -12.20
CA LYS A 176 7.65 -11.42 -11.56
C LYS A 176 7.92 -10.52 -10.36
N THR A 177 6.95 -9.71 -9.92
CA THR A 177 7.11 -8.95 -8.69
C THR A 177 6.99 -9.84 -7.46
N THR A 178 7.45 -9.35 -6.31
CA THR A 178 7.28 -10.04 -5.02
C THR A 178 5.81 -10.34 -4.70
N TYR A 179 4.88 -9.50 -5.15
CA TYR A 179 3.45 -9.75 -5.01
C TYR A 179 2.97 -10.76 -6.04
N GLY A 180 3.09 -10.46 -7.34
CA GLY A 180 2.46 -11.25 -8.39
C GLY A 180 3.00 -12.67 -8.47
N GLN A 181 4.33 -12.83 -8.36
CA GLN A 181 4.92 -14.16 -8.29
C GLN A 181 4.56 -14.88 -6.98
N GLY A 182 4.55 -14.18 -5.84
CA GLY A 182 4.18 -14.78 -4.55
C GLY A 182 2.76 -15.36 -4.56
N LEU A 183 1.80 -14.59 -5.05
CA LEU A 183 0.42 -15.05 -5.21
C LEU A 183 0.29 -16.22 -6.20
N ALA A 184 1.03 -16.18 -7.32
CA ALA A 184 1.04 -17.27 -8.29
C ALA A 184 1.66 -18.56 -7.73
N ASP A 185 2.74 -18.45 -6.95
CA ASP A 185 3.40 -19.57 -6.29
C ASP A 185 2.49 -20.20 -5.23
N GLU A 186 1.82 -19.40 -4.41
CA GLU A 186 0.82 -19.88 -3.43
C GLU A 186 -0.36 -20.58 -4.11
N THR A 187 -0.92 -19.97 -5.15
CA THR A 187 -2.02 -20.57 -5.93
C THR A 187 -1.59 -21.90 -6.54
N ARG A 188 -0.40 -21.97 -7.14
CA ARG A 188 0.17 -23.23 -7.67
C ARG A 188 0.33 -24.28 -6.57
N ARG A 189 0.82 -23.89 -5.40
CA ARG A 189 1.02 -24.78 -4.25
C ARG A 189 -0.29 -25.41 -3.80
N PHE A 190 -1.36 -24.62 -3.65
CA PHE A 190 -2.67 -25.14 -3.26
C PHE A 190 -3.35 -25.95 -4.38
N LEU A 191 -3.22 -25.56 -5.65
CA LEU A 191 -3.68 -26.40 -6.76
C LEU A 191 -3.02 -27.79 -6.71
N GLY A 192 -1.71 -27.85 -6.44
CA GLY A 192 -0.98 -29.11 -6.27
C GLY A 192 -1.53 -29.98 -5.14
N ARG A 193 -1.86 -29.38 -3.99
CA ARG A 193 -2.52 -30.08 -2.85
C ARG A 193 -3.90 -30.61 -3.23
N LEU A 194 -4.58 -29.91 -4.13
CA LEU A 194 -5.86 -30.31 -4.66
C LEU A 194 -5.76 -31.30 -5.85
N GLY A 195 -4.55 -31.75 -6.21
CA GLY A 195 -4.33 -32.70 -7.32
C GLY A 195 -4.40 -32.07 -8.71
N VAL A 196 -4.39 -30.74 -8.83
CA VAL A 196 -4.33 -30.03 -10.11
C VAL A 196 -2.90 -29.55 -10.33
N LYS A 197 -2.27 -30.03 -11.40
CA LYS A 197 -0.93 -29.57 -11.81
C LYS A 197 -1.09 -28.57 -12.94
N PRO A 198 -0.61 -27.32 -12.81
CA PRO A 198 -0.64 -26.37 -13.91
C PRO A 198 0.13 -26.89 -15.13
N VAL A 199 -0.46 -26.73 -16.31
CA VAL A 199 0.15 -27.14 -17.60
C VAL A 199 1.15 -26.12 -18.12
N PHE A 200 1.13 -24.91 -17.55
CA PHE A 200 2.03 -23.82 -17.87
C PHE A 200 2.26 -22.94 -16.64
N TYR A 201 3.50 -22.49 -16.45
CA TYR A 201 3.87 -21.54 -15.40
C TYR A 201 4.96 -20.63 -15.96
N SER A 202 4.70 -19.33 -16.10
CA SER A 202 5.70 -18.39 -16.63
C SER A 202 5.47 -16.96 -16.15
N GLY A 203 6.55 -16.18 -16.13
CA GLY A 203 6.49 -14.76 -15.81
C GLY A 203 6.45 -13.86 -17.06
N ILE A 204 5.76 -12.73 -16.96
CA ILE A 204 5.89 -11.55 -17.82
C ILE A 204 6.75 -10.48 -17.15
N VAL A 205 7.23 -9.51 -17.91
CA VAL A 205 7.94 -8.35 -17.39
C VAL A 205 6.97 -7.16 -17.39
N GLN A 206 6.87 -6.46 -16.26
CA GLN A 206 6.03 -5.28 -16.17
C GLN A 206 6.48 -4.20 -17.16
N GLY A 207 5.52 -3.46 -17.71
CA GLY A 207 5.77 -2.40 -18.68
C GLY A 207 5.95 -2.85 -20.14
N ASP A 208 6.23 -4.14 -20.40
CA ASP A 208 6.30 -4.70 -21.77
C ASP A 208 4.99 -4.44 -22.54
N LYS A 209 5.12 -4.22 -23.85
CA LYS A 209 3.98 -3.93 -24.74
C LYS A 209 3.49 -5.15 -25.51
N ASP A 210 4.21 -6.26 -25.44
CA ASP A 210 3.88 -7.48 -26.16
C ASP A 210 4.08 -8.74 -25.30
N PHE A 211 2.97 -9.31 -24.86
CA PHE A 211 2.90 -10.58 -24.15
C PHE A 211 2.55 -11.75 -25.08
N THR A 212 2.43 -11.51 -26.39
CA THR A 212 2.08 -12.56 -27.38
C THR A 212 2.99 -13.80 -27.30
N PRO A 213 4.33 -13.69 -27.10
CA PRO A 213 5.18 -14.87 -27.01
C PRO A 213 4.81 -15.81 -25.85
N VAL A 214 4.63 -15.26 -24.64
CA VAL A 214 4.27 -16.08 -23.46
C VAL A 214 2.84 -16.62 -23.58
N LEU A 215 1.92 -15.83 -24.13
CA LEU A 215 0.53 -16.24 -24.32
C LEU A 215 0.42 -17.34 -25.38
N THR A 216 1.23 -17.28 -26.44
CA THR A 216 1.30 -18.33 -27.47
C THR A 216 1.84 -19.63 -26.87
N ALA A 217 2.92 -19.55 -26.07
CA ALA A 217 3.46 -20.71 -25.38
C ALA A 217 2.45 -21.32 -24.38
N ALA A 218 1.69 -20.48 -23.67
CA ALA A 218 0.60 -20.93 -22.80
C ALA A 218 -0.51 -21.60 -23.60
N LYS A 219 -0.95 -21.00 -24.71
CA LYS A 219 -2.01 -21.54 -25.59
C LYS A 219 -1.69 -22.93 -26.12
N GLN A 220 -0.43 -23.18 -26.50
CA GLN A 220 0.03 -24.49 -26.97
C GLN A 220 -0.16 -25.62 -25.93
N LYS A 221 -0.34 -25.28 -24.65
CA LYS A 221 -0.65 -26.24 -23.58
C LYS A 221 -2.15 -26.52 -23.42
N ASN A 222 -2.99 -25.91 -24.27
CA ASN A 222 -4.45 -26.02 -24.27
C ASN A 222 -5.07 -25.82 -22.87
N PRO A 223 -4.78 -24.70 -22.19
CA PRO A 223 -5.37 -24.43 -20.89
C PRO A 223 -6.86 -24.16 -21.00
N ASP A 224 -7.64 -24.65 -20.03
CA ASP A 224 -9.06 -24.33 -19.86
C ASP A 224 -9.30 -23.22 -18.82
N ALA A 225 -8.24 -22.81 -18.11
CA ALA A 225 -8.21 -21.60 -17.30
C ALA A 225 -6.82 -20.96 -17.31
N VAL A 226 -6.78 -19.62 -17.27
CA VAL A 226 -5.56 -18.84 -17.05
C VAL A 226 -5.70 -18.09 -15.73
N PHE A 227 -4.77 -18.32 -14.81
CA PHE A 227 -4.62 -17.52 -13.60
C PHE A 227 -3.47 -16.53 -13.78
N PHE A 228 -3.66 -15.29 -13.37
CA PHE A 228 -2.63 -14.26 -13.42
C PHE A 228 -2.38 -13.69 -12.02
N GLY A 229 -1.17 -13.89 -11.50
CA GLY A 229 -0.68 -13.22 -10.30
C GLY A 229 0.06 -11.94 -10.68
N GLY A 230 -0.60 -10.79 -10.57
CA GLY A 230 0.03 -9.52 -10.88
C GLY A 230 -0.92 -8.33 -10.78
N ILE A 231 -0.42 -7.18 -11.15
CA ILE A 231 -1.17 -5.91 -11.10
C ILE A 231 -2.03 -5.66 -12.35
N HIS A 232 -2.99 -4.75 -12.18
CA HIS A 232 -4.03 -4.42 -13.15
C HIS A 232 -3.52 -3.95 -14.54
N PRO A 233 -2.49 -3.09 -14.67
CA PRO A 233 -2.04 -2.61 -15.99
C PRO A 233 -1.63 -3.76 -16.94
N GLU A 234 -0.87 -4.73 -16.43
CA GLU A 234 -0.43 -5.93 -17.15
C GLU A 234 -1.61 -6.83 -17.48
N ALA A 235 -2.55 -6.99 -16.53
CA ALA A 235 -3.75 -7.81 -16.73
C ALA A 235 -4.61 -7.29 -17.90
N ILE A 236 -4.77 -5.97 -18.04
CA ILE A 236 -5.52 -5.37 -19.16
C ILE A 236 -4.90 -5.80 -20.49
N LEU A 237 -3.58 -5.64 -20.63
CA LEU A 237 -2.90 -5.94 -21.89
C LEU A 237 -2.89 -7.44 -22.19
N LEU A 238 -2.72 -8.29 -21.17
CA LEU A 238 -2.84 -9.74 -21.29
C LEU A 238 -4.21 -10.13 -21.84
N VAL A 239 -5.30 -9.67 -21.22
CA VAL A 239 -6.67 -9.99 -21.66
C VAL A 239 -6.93 -9.48 -23.07
N LYS A 240 -6.46 -8.26 -23.39
CA LYS A 240 -6.59 -7.69 -24.73
C LYS A 240 -5.91 -8.56 -25.79
N GLN A 241 -4.65 -8.94 -25.56
CA GLN A 241 -3.87 -9.73 -26.51
C GLN A 241 -4.37 -11.18 -26.62
N MET A 242 -4.81 -11.79 -25.52
CA MET A 242 -5.46 -13.10 -25.52
C MET A 242 -6.67 -13.13 -26.47
N ARG A 243 -7.55 -12.13 -26.36
CA ARG A 243 -8.76 -12.05 -27.19
C ARG A 243 -8.47 -11.69 -28.63
N GLU A 244 -7.74 -10.59 -28.85
CA GLU A 244 -7.58 -10.00 -30.19
C GLU A 244 -6.60 -10.77 -31.07
N ARG A 245 -5.54 -11.36 -30.49
CA ARG A 245 -4.46 -12.00 -31.28
C ARG A 245 -4.51 -13.51 -31.26
N LEU A 246 -5.07 -14.09 -30.20
CA LEU A 246 -4.98 -15.52 -29.95
C LEU A 246 -6.34 -16.21 -29.88
N GLY A 247 -7.46 -15.48 -29.86
CA GLY A 247 -8.80 -16.09 -29.74
C GLY A 247 -8.92 -16.99 -28.51
N MET A 248 -8.27 -16.59 -27.42
CA MET A 248 -8.34 -17.22 -26.10
C MET A 248 -9.39 -16.56 -25.22
#